data_AF-A0A2N0QN35-F1
#
_entry.id   AF-A0A2N0QN35-F1
#
_cell.length_a   1.000
_cell.length_b   1.000
_cell.length_c   1.000
_cell.angle_alpha   90.00
_cell.angle_beta   90.00
_cell.angle_gamma   90.00
#
_symmetry.space_group_name_H-M   'P 1'
#
loop_
_entity.id
_entity.type
_entity.pdbx_description
1 polymer ?
#
loop_
_entity_poly.entity_id
_entity_poly.type
_entity_poly.pdbx_seq_one_letter_code
_entity_poly.pdbx_strand_id
1 'polypeptide(L)'
;MSTIKQYFKTKVPSEDTDIIHSESSDTDSELEELPNNKHILQKNLNFKKKKAHLLLKKKTATFQKEWLEIYRWLIYDTSKNLMFCSLCKTHNKQNKFGKGGLKNFKSSALGEHASTKDHTDATNREIAKAELIKVTNNAIDKTQQHVGALMK
;
A
#
# COMPACT_ATOMS: atom_id res chain seq x y z
N MET A 1 -18.90 18.22 -10.70
CA MET A 1 -17.46 18.57 -10.71
C MET A 1 -16.80 17.93 -9.50
N SER A 2 -15.99 16.88 -9.69
CA SER A 2 -15.34 16.15 -8.58
C SER A 2 -13.84 16.41 -8.58
N THR A 3 -13.36 17.12 -7.56
CA THR A 3 -11.95 17.46 -7.36
C THR A 3 -11.22 16.30 -6.70
N ILE A 4 -10.29 15.68 -7.43
CA ILE A 4 -9.38 14.65 -6.89
C ILE A 4 -8.33 15.34 -6.03
N LYS A 5 -8.37 15.12 -4.72
CA LYS A 5 -7.34 15.57 -3.78
C LYS A 5 -6.05 14.80 -4.05
N GLN A 6 -5.08 15.46 -4.67
CA GLN A 6 -3.70 14.97 -4.76
C GLN A 6 -3.03 15.14 -3.38
N TYR A 7 -2.79 14.01 -2.70
CA TYR A 7 -1.90 13.97 -1.55
C TYR A 7 -0.52 13.53 -2.03
N PHE A 8 0.51 14.35 -1.78
CA PHE A 8 1.74 14.01 -1.05
C PHE A 8 2.66 15.25 -1.06
N LYS A 9 2.78 15.89 0.10
CA LYS A 9 3.68 17.02 0.38
C LYS A 9 5.12 16.50 0.44
N THR A 10 5.98 16.96 -0.46
CA THR A 10 7.43 16.77 -0.39
C THR A 10 8.01 17.60 0.75
N LYS A 11 8.77 16.99 1.67
CA LYS A 11 9.68 17.69 2.57
C LYS A 11 11.11 17.37 2.15
N VAL A 12 11.85 18.43 1.79
CA VAL A 12 13.31 18.47 1.60
C VAL A 12 13.93 18.79 2.97
N PRO A 13 15.15 18.33 3.30
CA PRO A 13 15.71 18.39 4.65
C PRO A 13 16.49 19.69 4.91
N SER A 14 16.44 20.19 6.14
CA SER A 14 17.44 21.13 6.68
C SER A 14 17.60 20.92 8.19
N GLU A 15 18.84 21.10 8.64
CA GLU A 15 19.42 20.70 9.92
C GLU A 15 19.07 21.62 11.11
N ASP A 16 19.42 21.12 12.30
CA ASP A 16 19.73 21.80 13.56
C ASP A 16 18.62 22.49 14.36
N THR A 17 18.24 21.91 15.51
CA THR A 17 18.66 22.30 16.89
C THR A 17 17.75 21.68 17.96
N ASP A 18 18.36 21.38 19.11
CA ASP A 18 17.77 20.81 20.32
C ASP A 18 16.69 21.69 20.99
N ILE A 19 15.80 21.06 21.77
CA ILE A 19 15.50 21.36 23.20
C ILE A 19 14.22 20.62 23.66
N ILE A 20 14.33 20.04 24.85
CA ILE A 20 13.32 19.36 25.66
C ILE A 20 12.29 20.36 26.20
N HIS A 21 10.98 20.04 26.14
CA HIS A 21 10.09 20.18 27.30
C HIS A 21 8.77 19.41 27.15
N SER A 22 8.52 18.65 28.20
CA SER A 22 7.26 18.13 28.70
C SER A 22 6.10 19.12 28.55
N GLU A 23 4.90 18.63 28.23
CA GLU A 23 3.72 18.83 29.08
C GLU A 23 2.52 18.02 28.59
N SER A 24 1.88 17.41 29.57
CA SER A 24 0.67 16.60 29.53
C SER A 24 -0.56 17.47 29.31
N SER A 25 -1.55 16.99 28.56
CA SER A 25 -2.95 17.35 28.84
C SER A 25 -3.90 16.32 28.23
N ASP A 26 -4.58 15.63 29.14
CA ASP A 26 -5.78 14.85 28.88
C ASP A 26 -6.92 15.78 28.45
N THR A 27 -7.64 15.42 27.39
CA THR A 27 -9.03 15.85 27.21
C THR A 27 -9.86 14.68 26.68
N ASP A 28 -10.76 14.25 27.56
CA ASP A 28 -11.85 13.32 27.34
C ASP A 28 -12.88 13.94 26.39
N SER A 29 -13.35 13.18 25.41
CA SER A 29 -14.45 13.58 24.52
C SER A 29 -15.11 12.33 23.96
N GLU A 30 -16.00 11.79 24.79
CA GLU A 30 -17.39 11.46 24.48
C GLU A 30 -17.65 10.72 23.16
N LEU A 31 -17.92 9.42 23.31
CA LEU A 31 -18.25 8.46 22.27
C LEU A 31 -19.64 8.73 21.67
N GLU A 32 -19.67 8.91 20.35
CA GLU A 32 -20.82 8.53 19.51
C GLU A 32 -20.41 7.32 18.67
N GLU A 33 -21.04 6.16 18.92
CA GLU A 33 -20.71 4.88 18.31
C GLU A 33 -21.24 4.78 16.86
N LEU A 34 -20.33 4.64 15.89
CA LEU A 34 -20.64 4.20 14.53
C LEU A 34 -19.90 2.87 14.20
N PRO A 35 -20.63 1.77 13.92
CA PRO A 35 -20.07 0.43 13.93
C PRO A 35 -19.51 0.02 12.55
N ASN A 36 -18.21 0.21 12.32
CA ASN A 36 -17.38 -0.71 11.49
C ASN A 36 -15.86 -0.41 11.53
N ASN A 37 -15.41 0.65 12.21
CA ASN A 37 -14.02 1.12 12.11
C ASN A 37 -13.02 0.33 12.96
N LYS A 38 -13.48 -0.37 14.01
CA LYS A 38 -12.60 -1.06 14.99
C LYS A 38 -11.71 -2.12 14.30
N HIS A 39 -12.24 -2.91 13.37
CA HIS A 39 -11.49 -3.98 12.70
C HIS A 39 -10.47 -3.46 11.67
N ILE A 40 -10.80 -2.40 10.94
CA ILE A 40 -9.88 -1.76 9.98
C ILE A 40 -8.75 -1.06 10.74
N LEU A 41 -9.07 -0.35 11.82
CA LEU A 41 -8.11 0.33 12.66
C LEU A 41 -7.14 -0.67 13.32
N GLN A 42 -7.65 -1.77 13.89
CA GLN A 42 -6.84 -2.86 14.44
C GLN A 42 -5.91 -3.48 13.40
N LYS A 43 -6.40 -3.76 12.19
CA LYS A 43 -5.56 -4.26 11.07
C LYS A 43 -4.45 -3.28 10.70
N ASN A 44 -4.74 -1.98 10.64
CA ASN A 44 -3.75 -0.95 10.33
C ASN A 44 -2.70 -0.79 11.43
N LEU A 45 -3.10 -0.86 12.71
CA LEU A 45 -2.18 -0.86 13.86
C LEU A 45 -1.27 -2.10 13.84
N ASN A 46 -1.84 -3.28 13.58
CA ASN A 46 -1.07 -4.52 13.47
C ASN A 46 -0.09 -4.48 12.31
N PHE A 47 -0.47 -3.87 11.18
CA PHE A 47 0.41 -3.67 10.04
C PHE A 47 1.56 -2.70 10.35
N LYS A 48 1.27 -1.58 11.03
CA LYS A 48 2.30 -0.64 11.50
C LYS A 48 3.28 -1.32 12.47
N LYS A 49 2.78 -2.09 13.43
CA LYS A 49 3.59 -2.87 14.39
C LYS A 49 4.47 -3.91 13.68
N LYS A 50 3.88 -4.70 12.77
CA LYS A 50 4.63 -5.70 11.96
C LYS A 50 5.72 -5.04 11.10
N LYS A 51 5.42 -3.91 10.47
CA LYS A 51 6.38 -3.16 9.66
C LYS A 51 7.54 -2.62 10.51
N ALA A 52 7.24 -2.02 11.66
CA ALA A 52 8.28 -1.53 12.59
C ALA A 52 9.17 -2.69 13.09
N HIS A 53 8.57 -3.81 13.47
CA HIS A 53 9.30 -4.99 13.92
C HIS A 53 10.25 -5.54 12.85
N LEU A 54 9.86 -5.54 11.58
CA LEU A 54 10.74 -5.94 10.48
C LEU A 54 11.87 -4.96 10.19
N LEU A 55 11.66 -3.68 10.43
CA LEU A 55 12.73 -2.68 10.30
C LEU A 55 13.76 -2.82 11.43
N LEU A 56 13.33 -3.31 12.61
CA LEU A 56 14.19 -3.53 13.78
C LEU A 56 14.88 -4.91 13.80
N LYS A 57 14.35 -5.91 13.08
CA LYS A 57 14.92 -7.27 13.03
C LYS A 57 16.32 -7.25 12.39
N LYS A 58 17.26 -8.00 13.00
CA LYS A 58 18.66 -8.12 12.57
C LYS A 58 18.76 -8.46 11.08
N LYS A 59 19.66 -7.79 10.35
CA LYS A 59 19.90 -8.00 8.92
C LYS A 59 20.28 -9.46 8.67
N THR A 60 19.39 -10.22 8.05
CA THR A 60 19.66 -11.57 7.55
C THR A 60 19.90 -11.50 6.05
N ALA A 61 20.83 -12.30 5.53
CA ALA A 61 21.15 -12.35 4.09
C ALA A 61 20.10 -13.15 3.28
N THR A 62 19.03 -13.60 3.92
CA THR A 62 18.02 -14.48 3.35
C THR A 62 16.66 -13.80 3.28
N PHE A 63 15.88 -14.18 2.28
CA PHE A 63 14.51 -13.69 2.11
C PHE A 63 13.65 -13.99 3.35
N GLN A 64 12.90 -12.99 3.81
CA GLN A 64 11.98 -13.12 4.96
C GLN A 64 10.55 -13.28 4.44
N LYS A 65 9.90 -14.41 4.76
CA LYS A 65 8.55 -14.72 4.25
C LYS A 65 7.49 -13.73 4.74
N GLU A 66 7.69 -13.15 5.92
CA GLU A 66 6.82 -12.14 6.53
C GLU A 66 6.70 -10.88 5.66
N TRP A 67 7.67 -10.63 4.76
CA TRP A 67 7.60 -9.52 3.81
C TRP A 67 6.45 -9.67 2.83
N LEU A 68 6.04 -10.89 2.48
CA LEU A 68 4.92 -11.14 1.57
C LEU A 68 3.57 -10.73 2.17
N GLU A 69 3.44 -10.80 3.50
CA GLU A 69 2.21 -10.35 4.18
C GLU A 69 2.08 -8.82 4.18
N ILE A 70 3.22 -8.13 4.22
CA ILE A 70 3.27 -6.67 4.36
C ILE A 70 3.27 -6.01 2.99
N TYR A 71 4.13 -6.49 2.10
CA TYR A 71 4.22 -6.02 0.73
C TYR A 71 3.45 -6.96 -0.17
N ARG A 72 2.12 -6.77 -0.27
CA ARG A 72 1.22 -7.63 -1.07
C ARG A 72 1.57 -7.69 -2.56
N TRP A 73 2.36 -6.73 -3.05
CA TRP A 73 2.87 -6.68 -4.42
C TRP A 73 4.20 -7.44 -4.60
N LEU A 74 4.83 -7.90 -3.52
CA LEU A 74 6.11 -8.58 -3.55
C LEU A 74 5.90 -10.05 -3.91
N ILE A 75 6.73 -10.55 -4.81
CA ILE A 75 6.79 -11.97 -5.14
C ILE A 75 8.24 -12.42 -5.01
N TYR A 76 8.44 -13.63 -4.52
CA TYR A 76 9.74 -14.27 -4.41
C TYR A 76 9.80 -15.51 -5.30
N ASP A 77 10.78 -15.55 -6.19
CA ASP A 77 11.15 -16.70 -7.01
C ASP A 77 12.25 -17.47 -6.28
N THR A 78 11.88 -18.57 -5.63
CA THR A 78 12.82 -19.44 -4.91
C THR A 78 13.86 -20.05 -5.85
N SER A 79 13.48 -20.38 -7.09
CA SER A 79 14.36 -21.03 -8.07
C SER A 79 15.49 -20.10 -8.50
N LYS A 80 15.19 -18.81 -8.65
CA LYS A 80 16.19 -17.79 -9.03
C LYS A 80 16.79 -17.05 -7.84
N ASN A 81 16.26 -17.28 -6.63
CA ASN A 81 16.59 -16.52 -5.42
C ASN A 81 16.47 -15.01 -5.66
N LEU A 82 15.32 -14.58 -6.21
CA LEU A 82 15.03 -13.20 -6.59
C LEU A 82 13.68 -12.76 -6.06
N MET A 83 13.60 -11.52 -5.60
CA MET A 83 12.31 -10.89 -5.32
C MET A 83 11.95 -9.83 -6.37
N PHE A 84 10.68 -9.73 -6.73
CA PHE A 84 10.18 -8.81 -7.75
C PHE A 84 8.88 -8.15 -7.30
N CYS A 85 8.56 -7.02 -7.92
CA CYS A 85 7.28 -6.36 -7.71
C CYS A 85 6.33 -6.75 -8.84
N SER A 86 5.20 -7.38 -8.50
CA SER A 86 4.19 -7.82 -9.45
C SER A 86 3.67 -6.65 -10.29
N LEU A 87 3.36 -5.52 -9.66
CA LEU A 87 2.85 -4.31 -10.32
C LEU A 87 3.86 -3.74 -11.32
N CYS A 88 5.11 -3.55 -10.88
CA CYS A 88 6.17 -3.03 -11.72
C CYS A 88 6.49 -3.97 -12.89
N LYS A 89 6.43 -5.28 -12.66
CA LYS A 89 6.63 -6.29 -13.70
C LYS A 89 5.49 -6.24 -14.73
N THR A 90 4.24 -6.22 -14.30
CA THR A 90 3.06 -6.14 -15.17
C THR A 90 3.05 -4.87 -16.03
N HIS A 91 3.49 -3.74 -15.47
CA HIS A 91 3.56 -2.47 -16.20
C HIS A 91 4.91 -2.18 -16.84
N ASN A 92 5.79 -3.19 -16.99
CA ASN A 92 7.09 -3.09 -17.65
C ASN A 92 7.95 -1.90 -17.18
N LYS A 93 7.91 -1.62 -15.86
CA LYS A 93 8.70 -0.55 -15.26
C LYS A 93 10.19 -0.90 -15.29
N GLN A 94 11.03 0.09 -15.58
CA GLN A 94 12.47 -0.12 -15.80
C GLN A 94 13.28 -0.24 -14.50
N ASN A 95 12.65 -0.09 -13.33
CA ASN A 95 13.31 -0.33 -12.05
C ASN A 95 13.73 -1.80 -11.87
N LYS A 96 14.66 -2.01 -10.92
CA LYS A 96 15.25 -3.33 -10.63
C LYS A 96 14.19 -4.40 -10.31
N PHE A 97 13.12 -4.02 -9.62
CA PHE A 97 12.03 -4.93 -9.23
C PHE A 97 11.12 -5.33 -10.40
N GLY A 98 11.03 -4.53 -11.46
CA GLY A 98 10.24 -4.82 -12.66
C GLY A 98 11.00 -5.61 -13.72
N LYS A 99 12.26 -5.24 -13.99
CA LYS A 99 13.03 -5.79 -15.12
C LYS A 99 13.72 -7.12 -14.84
N GLY A 100 14.37 -7.25 -13.68
CA GLY A 100 15.28 -8.38 -13.39
C GLY A 100 15.13 -9.00 -12.00
N GLY A 101 14.34 -8.40 -11.12
CA GLY A 101 14.26 -8.78 -9.71
C GLY A 101 15.50 -8.33 -8.93
N LEU A 102 15.40 -8.42 -7.61
CA LEU A 102 16.43 -8.02 -6.67
C LEU A 102 16.93 -9.24 -5.88
N LYS A 103 18.25 -9.46 -5.87
CA LYS A 103 18.93 -10.48 -5.04
C LYS A 103 19.23 -9.97 -3.62
N ASN A 104 19.27 -8.65 -3.45
CA ASN A 104 19.62 -8.01 -2.18
C ASN A 104 18.38 -7.94 -1.28
N PHE A 105 18.23 -8.93 -0.41
CA PHE A 105 17.13 -9.00 0.55
C PHE A 105 17.34 -8.00 1.68
N LYS A 106 16.82 -6.78 1.51
CA LYS A 106 16.82 -5.73 2.53
C LYS A 106 15.42 -5.14 2.66
N SER A 107 14.94 -5.01 3.89
CA SER A 107 13.65 -4.37 4.18
C SER A 107 13.64 -2.90 3.77
N SER A 108 14.77 -2.19 3.90
CA SER A 108 14.91 -0.80 3.43
C SER A 108 14.67 -0.66 1.93
N ALA A 109 15.21 -1.59 1.13
CA ALA A 109 15.02 -1.59 -0.32
C ALA A 109 13.55 -1.76 -0.72
N LEU A 110 12.79 -2.56 0.03
CA LEU A 110 11.33 -2.69 -0.17
C LEU A 110 10.57 -1.42 0.23
N GLY A 111 10.96 -0.82 1.36
CA GLY A 111 10.37 0.43 1.84
C GLY A 111 10.61 1.60 0.88
N GLU A 112 11.84 1.73 0.38
CA GLU A 112 12.21 2.71 -0.64
C GLU A 112 11.46 2.46 -1.95
N HIS A 113 11.41 1.20 -2.41
CA HIS A 113 10.70 0.84 -3.65
C HIS A 113 9.23 1.24 -3.61
N ALA A 114 8.54 0.98 -2.49
CA ALA A 114 7.12 1.32 -2.33
C ALA A 114 6.83 2.82 -2.51
N SER A 115 7.83 3.68 -2.24
CA SER A 115 7.72 5.14 -2.37
C SER A 115 8.19 5.67 -3.73
N THR A 116 8.70 4.82 -4.62
CA THR A 116 9.18 5.26 -5.93
C THR A 116 8.04 5.63 -6.86
N LYS A 117 8.27 6.61 -7.75
CA LYS A 117 7.31 7.04 -8.77
C LYS A 117 6.84 5.87 -9.64
N ASP A 118 7.76 5.01 -10.07
CA ASP A 118 7.42 3.84 -10.89
C ASP A 118 6.37 2.95 -10.23
N HIS A 119 6.56 2.66 -8.94
CA HIS A 119 5.66 1.82 -8.18
C HIS A 119 4.31 2.50 -7.96
N THR A 120 4.32 3.80 -7.60
CA THR A 120 3.11 4.60 -7.44
C THR A 120 2.30 4.68 -8.74
N ASP A 121 2.95 4.94 -9.87
CA ASP A 121 2.30 5.00 -11.18
C ASP A 121 1.70 3.65 -11.59
N ALA A 122 2.43 2.55 -11.34
CA ALA A 122 1.95 1.19 -11.59
C ALA A 122 0.73 0.86 -10.70
N THR A 123 0.78 1.23 -9.42
CA THR A 123 -0.32 1.04 -8.47
C THR A 123 -1.55 1.82 -8.88
N ASN A 124 -1.39 3.09 -9.26
CA ASN A 124 -2.49 3.95 -9.68
C ASN A 124 -3.18 3.43 -10.95
N ARG A 125 -2.41 2.82 -11.88
CA ARG A 125 -2.98 2.20 -13.08
C ARG A 125 -3.89 1.01 -12.73
N GLU A 126 -3.47 0.13 -11.81
CA GLU A 126 -4.31 -0.98 -11.38
C GLU A 126 -5.53 -0.51 -10.57
N ILE A 127 -5.41 0.53 -9.75
CA ILE A 127 -6.55 1.14 -9.05
C ILE A 127 -7.57 1.68 -10.06
N ALA A 128 -7.13 2.50 -11.02
CA ALA A 128 -8.01 3.06 -12.04
C ALA A 128 -8.69 1.97 -12.88
N LYS A 129 -7.96 0.90 -13.22
CA LYS A 129 -8.53 -0.26 -13.90
C LYS A 129 -9.60 -0.96 -13.07
N ALA A 130 -9.35 -1.16 -11.78
CA ALA A 130 -10.33 -1.78 -10.88
C ALA A 130 -11.57 -0.90 -10.67
N GLU A 131 -11.40 0.42 -10.61
CA GLU A 131 -12.51 1.38 -10.53
C GLU A 131 -13.38 1.35 -11.80
N LEU A 132 -12.75 1.31 -12.97
CA LEU A 132 -13.46 1.20 -14.23
C LEU A 132 -14.31 -0.09 -14.28
N ILE A 133 -13.74 -1.23 -13.91
CA ILE A 133 -14.46 -2.51 -13.87
C ILE A 133 -15.68 -2.43 -12.93
N LYS A 134 -15.53 -1.80 -11.75
CA LYS A 134 -16.65 -1.61 -10.81
C LYS A 134 -17.76 -0.77 -11.41
N VAL A 135 -17.42 0.34 -12.08
CA VAL A 135 -18.40 1.22 -12.73
C VAL A 135 -19.13 0.47 -13.85
N THR A 136 -18.40 -0.27 -14.68
CA THR A 136 -18.99 -1.08 -15.76
C THR A 136 -19.93 -2.16 -15.22
N ASN A 137 -19.52 -2.89 -14.18
CA ASN A 137 -20.37 -3.90 -13.56
C ASN A 137 -21.66 -3.30 -13.00
N ASN A 138 -21.58 -2.14 -12.32
CA ASN A 138 -22.79 -1.47 -11.82
C ASN A 138 -23.76 -1.05 -12.95
N ALA A 139 -23.23 -0.63 -14.10
CA ALA A 139 -24.06 -0.30 -15.26
C ALA A 139 -24.74 -1.56 -15.83
N ILE A 140 -23.99 -2.67 -15.95
CA ILE A 140 -24.52 -3.96 -16.41
C ILE A 140 -25.64 -4.45 -15.49
N ASP A 141 -25.43 -4.40 -14.17
CA ASP A 141 -26.41 -4.84 -13.18
C ASP A 141 -27.74 -4.05 -13.31
N LYS A 142 -27.64 -2.72 -13.50
CA LYS A 142 -28.82 -1.86 -13.72
C LYS A 142 -29.56 -2.23 -15.00
N THR A 143 -28.83 -2.48 -16.08
CA THR A 143 -29.42 -2.90 -17.35
C THR A 143 -30.11 -4.26 -17.21
N GLN A 144 -29.49 -5.23 -16.56
CA GLN A 144 -30.06 -6.55 -16.32
C GLN A 144 -31.35 -6.48 -15.48
N GLN A 145 -31.37 -5.63 -14.44
CA GLN A 145 -32.58 -5.39 -13.65
C GLN A 145 -33.71 -4.79 -14.49
N HIS A 146 -33.42 -3.79 -15.31
CA HIS A 146 -34.42 -3.17 -16.20
C HIS A 146 -34.97 -4.17 -17.22
N VAL A 147 -34.10 -4.95 -17.85
CA VAL A 147 -34.49 -6.01 -18.81
C VAL A 147 -35.35 -7.07 -18.12
N GLY A 148 -34.96 -7.51 -16.92
CA GLY A 148 -35.74 -8.46 -16.11
C GLY A 148 -37.08 -7.91 -15.63
N ALA A 149 -37.25 -6.60 -15.54
CA ALA A 149 -38.55 -5.96 -15.26
C ALA A 149 -39.44 -5.90 -16.51
N LEU A 150 -38.85 -5.73 -17.71
CA LEU A 150 -39.60 -5.68 -18.97
C LEU A 150 -40.05 -7.06 -19.47
N MET A 151 -39.33 -8.12 -19.10
CA MET A 151 -39.64 -9.51 -19.49
C MET A 151 -40.68 -10.19 -18.58
N LYS A 152 -41.27 -9.46 -17.62
CA LYS A 152 -42.34 -9.95 -16.73
C LYS A 152 -43.67 -9.33 -17.13
#